data_AF-A0A3N5GQR1-F1
#
_entry.id   AF-A0A3N5GQR1-F1
#
_cell.length_a   1.000
_cell.length_b   1.000
_cell.length_c   1.000
_cell.angle_alpha   90.00
_cell.angle_beta   90.00
_cell.angle_gamma   90.00
#
_symmetry.space_group_name_H-M   'P 1'
#
loop_
_entity.id
_entity.type
_entity.pdbx_description
1 polymer ?
#
loop_
_entity_poly.entity_id
_entity_poly.type
_entity_poly.pdbx_seq_one_letter_code
_entity_poly.pdbx_strand_id
1 'polypeptide(L)'
;MAAVSPARYVPYGFARTHQVLVTGVSGDAVEVWIGDRTPRQALAELSRTLPLRLVTVHKPEAELAAAISRAYSQQEGSAASVVDEVESDLDLSRLLQDIPKIEDLLEAEDDAPIIRMINALLTQASRDGASDIHIEPFESTSLVRFRIDGTLRDVVRPRRELHAALVSRIKIMAQLDIVERRMPQDGRIVFKKFSPKGLDIDLRVATAPMNHGEKVVMRILDKRKAVLPLTELGFSPRHLKRY
;
A
#
# COMPACT_ATOMS: atom_id res chain seq x y z
N MET A 1 -0.72 26.27 -19.18
CA MET A 1 -1.09 25.54 -17.94
C MET A 1 0.14 24.77 -17.49
N ALA A 2 0.49 24.87 -16.20
CA ALA A 2 1.54 24.02 -15.66
C ALA A 2 0.97 22.60 -15.51
N ALA A 3 1.72 21.59 -15.94
CA ALA A 3 1.37 20.20 -15.63
C ALA A 3 1.43 20.02 -14.10
N VAL A 4 0.38 19.45 -13.52
CA VAL A 4 0.27 19.25 -12.08
C VAL A 4 0.12 17.77 -11.75
N SER A 5 0.55 17.40 -10.55
CA SER A 5 0.21 16.13 -9.93
C SER A 5 -1.31 16.01 -9.78
N PRO A 6 -1.96 15.04 -10.44
CA PRO A 6 -3.41 14.82 -10.29
C PRO A 6 -3.76 14.29 -8.89
N ALA A 7 -2.88 13.48 -8.28
CA ALA A 7 -3.10 12.85 -6.99
C ALA A 7 -3.24 13.86 -5.84
N ARG A 8 -2.65 15.06 -5.99
CA ARG A 8 -2.78 16.17 -5.04
C ARG A 8 -4.22 16.69 -4.93
N TYR A 9 -5.02 16.52 -5.98
CA TYR A 9 -6.38 17.08 -6.07
C TYR A 9 -7.46 16.01 -6.00
N VAL A 10 -7.19 14.82 -6.54
CA VAL A 10 -8.18 13.74 -6.65
C VAL A 10 -7.51 12.39 -6.36
N PRO A 11 -8.02 11.57 -5.42
CA PRO A 11 -7.53 10.21 -5.22
C PRO A 11 -7.81 9.29 -6.43
N TYR A 12 -6.91 8.34 -6.71
CA TYR A 12 -7.05 7.43 -7.86
C TYR A 12 -8.40 6.68 -7.91
N GLY A 13 -8.86 6.17 -6.76
CA GLY A 13 -10.14 5.48 -6.67
C GLY A 13 -11.32 6.35 -7.12
N PHE A 14 -11.29 7.64 -6.78
CA PHE A 14 -12.30 8.60 -7.22
C PHE A 14 -12.16 8.90 -8.72
N ALA A 15 -10.93 9.17 -9.18
CA ALA A 15 -10.62 9.45 -10.59
C ALA A 15 -11.04 8.32 -11.52
N ARG A 16 -10.71 7.07 -11.18
CA ARG A 16 -11.07 5.87 -11.94
C ARG A 16 -12.58 5.60 -11.93
N THR A 17 -13.20 5.67 -10.75
CA THR A 17 -14.63 5.35 -10.61
C THR A 17 -15.51 6.35 -11.36
N HIS A 18 -15.17 7.63 -11.27
CA HIS A 18 -15.98 8.71 -11.84
C HIS A 18 -15.48 9.22 -13.20
N GLN A 19 -14.42 8.60 -13.74
CA GLN A 19 -13.81 8.97 -15.03
C GLN A 19 -13.48 10.47 -15.09
N VAL A 20 -12.61 10.92 -14.17
CA VAL A 20 -12.16 12.32 -14.11
C VAL A 20 -10.65 12.38 -13.91
N LEU A 21 -9.98 13.34 -14.54
CA LEU A 21 -8.54 13.55 -14.39
C LEU A 21 -8.21 15.04 -14.34
N VAL A 22 -7.51 15.48 -13.30
CA VAL A 22 -6.96 16.84 -13.22
C VAL A 22 -5.64 16.87 -14.01
N THR A 23 -5.53 17.77 -14.98
CA THR A 23 -4.37 17.82 -15.90
C THR A 23 -3.51 19.06 -15.74
N GLY A 24 -4.09 20.15 -15.25
CA GLY A 24 -3.36 21.39 -15.05
C GLY A 24 -4.11 22.37 -14.17
N VAL A 25 -3.34 23.22 -13.48
CA VAL A 25 -3.86 24.37 -12.75
C VAL A 25 -3.25 25.63 -13.35
N SER A 26 -4.06 26.68 -13.50
CA SER A 26 -3.62 27.98 -13.98
C SER A 26 -4.41 29.07 -13.29
N GLY A 27 -3.76 29.78 -12.36
CA GLY A 27 -4.39 30.87 -11.60
C GLY A 27 -5.58 30.37 -10.78
N ASP A 28 -6.77 30.84 -11.14
CA ASP A 28 -8.04 30.51 -10.50
C ASP A 28 -8.78 29.32 -11.14
N ALA A 29 -8.19 28.68 -12.15
CA ALA A 29 -8.85 27.63 -12.93
C ALA A 29 -8.10 26.30 -12.87
N VAL A 30 -8.87 25.21 -12.86
CA VAL A 30 -8.37 23.82 -12.95
C VAL A 30 -8.92 23.15 -14.19
N GLU A 31 -8.04 22.58 -15.02
CA GLU A 31 -8.45 21.75 -16.15
C GLU A 31 -8.73 20.33 -15.68
N VAL A 32 -9.91 19.83 -16.04
CA VAL A 32 -10.36 18.48 -15.72
C VAL A 32 -10.80 17.78 -17.01
N TRP A 33 -10.15 16.68 -17.33
CA TRP A 33 -10.60 15.80 -18.41
C TRP A 33 -11.75 14.92 -17.92
N ILE A 34 -12.78 14.81 -18.74
CA ILE A 34 -14.03 14.08 -18.46
C ILE A 34 -14.40 13.22 -19.68
N GLY A 35 -15.22 12.20 -19.47
CA GLY A 35 -15.77 11.36 -20.54
C GLY A 35 -17.29 11.29 -20.48
N ASP A 36 -17.88 10.54 -21.41
CA ASP A 36 -19.35 10.45 -21.55
C ASP A 36 -20.03 9.85 -20.31
N ARG A 37 -19.32 8.98 -19.58
CA ARG A 37 -19.80 8.35 -18.33
C ARG A 37 -19.52 9.16 -17.06
N THR A 38 -18.93 10.35 -17.14
CA THR A 38 -18.65 11.16 -15.96
C THR A 38 -19.95 11.67 -15.34
N PRO A 39 -20.32 11.25 -14.11
CA PRO A 39 -21.57 11.68 -13.51
C PRO A 39 -21.51 13.14 -13.08
N ARG A 40 -22.60 13.89 -13.28
CA ARG A 40 -22.68 15.32 -12.88
C ARG A 40 -22.39 15.54 -11.39
N GLN A 41 -22.71 14.57 -10.55
CA GLN A 41 -22.42 14.59 -9.11
C GLN A 41 -20.92 14.63 -8.83
N ALA A 42 -20.08 13.95 -9.63
CA ALA A 42 -18.64 14.00 -9.47
C ALA A 42 -18.07 15.38 -9.81
N LEU A 43 -18.63 16.06 -10.81
CA LEU A 43 -18.25 17.44 -11.16
C LEU A 43 -18.66 18.43 -10.07
N ALA A 44 -19.86 18.26 -9.50
CA ALA A 44 -20.32 19.06 -8.36
C ALA A 44 -19.40 18.86 -7.14
N GLU A 45 -18.98 17.62 -6.88
CA GLU A 45 -18.08 17.30 -5.77
C GLU A 45 -16.67 17.89 -5.98
N LEU A 46 -16.15 17.84 -7.21
CA LEU A 46 -14.89 18.52 -7.55
C LEU A 46 -15.01 20.04 -7.39
N SER A 47 -16.15 20.64 -7.81
CA SER A 47 -16.39 22.07 -7.65
C SER A 47 -16.55 22.51 -6.19
N ARG A 48 -17.00 21.59 -5.32
CA ARG A 48 -17.16 21.85 -3.88
C ARG A 48 -15.84 21.74 -3.13
N THR A 49 -14.97 20.83 -3.57
CA THR A 49 -13.71 20.51 -2.88
C THR A 49 -12.54 21.34 -3.38
N LEU A 50 -12.53 21.70 -4.66
CA LEU A 50 -11.51 22.56 -5.25
C LEU A 50 -12.00 24.01 -5.26
N PRO A 51 -11.32 24.95 -4.59
CA PRO A 51 -11.68 26.37 -4.60
C PRO A 51 -11.27 27.06 -5.92
N LEU A 52 -11.36 26.35 -7.04
CA LEU A 52 -10.93 26.76 -8.37
C LEU A 52 -12.05 26.54 -9.37
N ARG A 53 -12.13 27.40 -10.38
CA ARG A 53 -13.07 27.28 -11.47
C ARG A 53 -12.74 26.06 -12.33
N LEU A 54 -13.68 25.11 -12.45
CA LEU A 54 -13.49 23.95 -13.31
C LEU A 54 -13.61 24.32 -14.79
N VAL A 55 -12.60 23.94 -15.56
CA VAL A 55 -12.61 23.94 -17.02
C VAL A 55 -12.61 22.49 -17.46
N THR A 56 -13.71 22.03 -18.05
CA THR A 56 -13.85 20.63 -18.46
C THR A 56 -13.44 20.44 -19.92
N VAL A 57 -12.69 19.38 -20.18
CA VAL A 57 -12.28 18.97 -21.54
C VAL A 57 -12.78 17.55 -21.78
N HIS A 58 -13.60 17.38 -22.81
CA HIS A 58 -14.15 16.06 -23.13
C HIS A 58 -13.11 15.20 -23.84
N LYS A 59 -12.96 13.95 -23.42
CA LYS A 59 -12.02 12.98 -23.98
C LYS A 59 -12.70 11.62 -24.22
N PRO A 60 -12.33 10.90 -25.30
CA PRO A 60 -12.77 9.53 -25.50
C PRO A 60 -12.44 8.66 -24.29
N GLU A 61 -13.34 7.74 -23.92
CA GLU A 61 -13.19 6.93 -22.70
C GLU A 61 -11.88 6.15 -22.65
N ALA A 62 -11.48 5.56 -23.78
CA ALA A 62 -10.24 4.80 -23.87
C ALA A 62 -9.01 5.69 -23.63
N GLU A 63 -9.02 6.92 -24.17
CA GLU A 63 -7.94 7.89 -23.98
C GLU A 63 -7.90 8.39 -22.53
N LEU A 64 -9.05 8.68 -21.94
CA LEU A 64 -9.17 9.13 -20.56
C LEU A 64 -8.76 8.05 -19.56
N ALA A 65 -9.23 6.80 -19.74
CA ALA A 65 -8.85 5.69 -18.88
C ALA A 65 -7.35 5.41 -18.94
N ALA A 66 -6.76 5.45 -20.14
CA ALA A 66 -5.32 5.30 -20.32
C ALA A 66 -4.55 6.48 -19.70
N ALA A 67 -5.06 7.71 -19.84
CA ALA A 67 -4.46 8.90 -19.24
C ALA A 67 -4.53 8.87 -17.70
N ILE A 68 -5.66 8.47 -17.11
CA ILE A 68 -5.80 8.25 -15.66
C ILE A 68 -4.79 7.18 -15.21
N SER A 69 -4.74 6.04 -15.90
CA SER A 69 -3.79 4.99 -15.54
C SER A 69 -2.34 5.47 -15.60
N ARG A 70 -1.95 6.23 -16.64
CA ARG A 70 -0.59 6.75 -16.80
C ARG A 70 -0.25 7.83 -15.77
N ALA A 71 -1.17 8.75 -15.53
CA ALA A 71 -0.94 9.89 -14.66
C ALA A 71 -0.83 9.46 -13.18
N TYR A 72 -1.56 8.41 -12.80
CA TYR A 72 -1.43 7.80 -11.48
C TYR A 72 -0.34 6.70 -11.45
N SER A 73 0.07 6.08 -12.56
CA SER A 73 1.23 5.15 -12.53
C SER A 73 2.58 5.85 -12.40
N GLN A 74 2.66 7.12 -12.82
CA GLN A 74 3.84 7.98 -12.68
C GLN A 74 3.95 8.62 -11.28
N GLN A 75 2.91 8.54 -10.46
CA GLN A 75 2.86 9.11 -9.09
C GLN A 75 2.53 8.10 -7.98
N GLU A 76 1.89 6.99 -8.33
CA GLU A 76 1.80 5.79 -7.51
C GLU A 76 2.79 4.81 -8.13
N GLY A 77 4.08 5.01 -7.86
CA GLY A 77 5.11 4.12 -8.41
C GLY A 77 4.85 2.68 -8.04
N SER A 78 4.24 1.96 -8.98
CA SER A 78 4.14 0.53 -9.15
C SER A 78 3.71 -0.31 -7.93
N ALA A 79 2.41 -0.44 -7.72
CA ALA A 79 1.92 -1.71 -7.16
C ALA A 79 1.72 -2.77 -8.27
N ALA A 80 1.41 -2.33 -9.50
CA ALA A 80 1.04 -3.22 -10.61
C ALA A 80 2.24 -3.81 -11.38
N SER A 81 3.37 -3.09 -11.54
CA SER A 81 4.54 -3.65 -12.26
C SER A 81 5.50 -4.45 -11.38
N VAL A 82 5.46 -4.30 -10.05
CA VAL A 82 6.23 -5.16 -9.14
C VAL A 82 5.83 -6.62 -9.32
N VAL A 83 4.57 -6.90 -9.64
CA VAL A 83 3.99 -8.25 -9.56
C VAL A 83 4.39 -9.18 -10.71
N ASP A 84 4.83 -8.65 -11.86
CA ASP A 84 5.43 -9.45 -12.95
C ASP A 84 6.94 -9.67 -12.75
N GLU A 85 7.60 -8.88 -11.89
CA GLU A 85 9.04 -8.97 -11.64
C GLU A 85 9.40 -9.84 -10.42
N VAL A 86 8.46 -10.17 -9.53
CA VAL A 86 8.77 -10.96 -8.30
C VAL A 86 8.81 -12.49 -8.52
N GLU A 87 8.97 -13.01 -9.73
CA GLU A 87 9.01 -14.48 -9.94
C GLU A 87 10.34 -15.15 -9.54
N SER A 88 11.37 -14.39 -9.15
CA SER A 88 12.63 -14.96 -8.67
C SER A 88 13.06 -14.41 -7.31
N ASP A 89 13.49 -15.29 -6.39
CA ASP A 89 14.08 -14.94 -5.08
C ASP A 89 15.29 -13.98 -5.19
N LEU A 90 15.84 -13.82 -6.41
CA LEU A 90 16.96 -12.94 -6.72
C LEU A 90 16.56 -11.44 -6.77
N ASP A 91 15.26 -11.12 -6.88
CA ASP A 91 14.83 -9.74 -7.16
C ASP A 91 14.49 -8.90 -5.92
N LEU A 92 14.17 -9.49 -4.76
CA LEU A 92 13.94 -8.69 -3.55
C LEU A 92 15.22 -7.99 -3.09
N SER A 93 16.36 -8.67 -3.15
CA SER A 93 17.66 -8.08 -2.81
C SER A 93 18.04 -6.96 -3.78
N ARG A 94 17.72 -7.09 -5.07
CA ARG A 94 17.97 -6.06 -6.09
C ARG A 94 17.06 -4.85 -5.93
N LEU A 95 15.76 -5.09 -5.75
CA LEU A 95 14.78 -4.03 -5.47
C LEU A 95 15.18 -3.15 -4.28
N LEU A 96 15.87 -3.71 -3.29
CA LEU A 96 16.37 -2.98 -2.12
C LEU A 96 17.70 -2.26 -2.33
N GLN A 97 18.51 -2.74 -3.26
CA GLN A 97 19.74 -2.07 -3.69
C GLN A 97 19.43 -0.88 -4.60
N ASP A 98 18.35 -0.97 -5.38
CA ASP A 98 17.87 0.04 -6.31
C ASP A 98 17.00 1.12 -5.64
N ILE A 99 16.73 1.03 -4.33
CA ILE A 99 16.10 2.12 -3.58
C ILE A 99 17.11 3.27 -3.51
N PRO A 100 16.76 4.48 -4.01
CA PRO A 100 17.61 5.66 -3.90
C PRO A 100 18.00 5.95 -2.45
N LYS A 101 19.10 6.68 -2.23
CA LYS A 101 19.46 7.08 -0.86
C LYS A 101 18.35 7.97 -0.29
N ILE A 102 18.24 8.01 1.04
CA ILE A 102 17.22 8.86 1.68
C ILE A 102 17.36 10.33 1.32
N GLU A 103 18.59 10.79 1.09
CA GLU A 103 18.90 12.13 0.59
C GLU A 103 18.17 12.41 -0.75
N ASP A 104 18.13 11.44 -1.66
CA ASP A 104 17.43 11.53 -2.95
C ASP A 104 15.90 11.36 -2.81
N LEU A 105 15.45 10.61 -1.79
CA LEU A 105 14.03 10.43 -1.43
C LEU A 105 13.43 11.64 -0.70
N LEU A 106 14.24 12.55 -0.18
CA LEU A 106 13.77 13.80 0.41
C LEU A 106 13.54 14.88 -0.66
N GLU A 107 14.22 14.77 -1.81
CA GLU A 107 14.02 15.64 -2.97
C GLU A 107 12.87 15.15 -3.88
N ALA A 108 12.57 13.85 -3.85
CA ALA A 108 11.38 13.27 -4.47
C ALA A 108 10.25 13.16 -3.42
N GLU A 109 9.15 13.91 -3.55
CA GLU A 109 7.94 13.79 -2.69
C GLU A 109 7.23 12.42 -2.80
N ASP A 110 7.91 11.36 -3.24
CA ASP A 110 7.33 10.12 -3.71
C ASP A 110 7.63 8.95 -2.75
N ASP A 111 6.65 8.60 -1.91
CA ASP A 111 6.62 7.42 -1.02
C ASP A 111 6.77 6.08 -1.79
N ALA A 112 6.77 6.12 -3.12
CA ALA A 112 6.66 4.96 -3.98
C ALA A 112 7.69 3.84 -3.70
N PRO A 113 9.00 4.10 -3.52
CA PRO A 113 9.97 3.02 -3.28
C PRO A 113 9.71 2.23 -1.99
N ILE A 114 9.28 2.92 -0.93
CA ILE A 114 8.95 2.30 0.37
C ILE A 114 7.67 1.48 0.25
N ILE A 115 6.66 2.01 -0.45
CA ILE A 115 5.41 1.29 -0.72
C ILE A 115 5.70 0.00 -1.51
N ARG A 116 6.53 0.08 -2.56
CA ARG A 116 6.93 -1.08 -3.37
C ARG A 116 7.57 -2.15 -2.52
N MET A 117 8.51 -1.75 -1.67
CA MET A 117 9.20 -2.67 -0.76
C MET A 117 8.22 -3.37 0.20
N ILE A 118 7.31 -2.62 0.84
CA ILE A 118 6.32 -3.21 1.75
C ILE A 118 5.41 -4.19 0.99
N ASN A 119 4.94 -3.82 -0.20
CA ASN A 119 4.09 -4.68 -1.02
C ASN A 119 4.82 -5.96 -1.46
N ALA A 120 6.10 -5.85 -1.84
CA ALA A 120 6.92 -7.00 -2.18
C ALA A 120 7.11 -7.94 -0.98
N LEU A 121 7.43 -7.38 0.20
CA LEU A 121 7.56 -8.16 1.44
C LEU A 121 6.26 -8.90 1.82
N LEU A 122 5.11 -8.22 1.73
CA LEU A 122 3.81 -8.82 2.03
C LEU A 122 3.43 -9.92 1.03
N THR A 123 3.73 -9.69 -0.24
CA THR A 123 3.49 -10.68 -1.31
C THR A 123 4.36 -11.91 -1.11
N GLN A 124 5.65 -11.72 -0.84
CA GLN A 124 6.59 -12.81 -0.57
C GLN A 124 6.18 -13.59 0.69
N ALA A 125 5.88 -12.90 1.79
CA ALA A 125 5.44 -13.54 3.02
C ALA A 125 4.18 -14.39 2.82
N SER A 126 3.23 -13.91 2.01
CA SER A 126 2.05 -14.68 1.66
C SER A 126 2.35 -15.90 0.80
N ARG A 127 3.30 -15.80 -0.15
CA ARG A 127 3.72 -16.92 -1.01
C ARG A 127 4.45 -17.99 -0.20
N ASP A 128 5.32 -17.57 0.71
CA ASP A 128 6.10 -18.45 1.58
C ASP A 128 5.28 -19.04 2.74
N GLY A 129 4.00 -18.64 2.88
CA GLY A 129 3.12 -19.13 3.93
C GLY A 129 3.49 -18.64 5.34
N ALA A 130 4.11 -17.46 5.46
CA ALA A 130 4.52 -16.91 6.74
C ALA A 130 3.32 -16.53 7.63
N SER A 131 3.44 -16.77 8.95
CA SER A 131 2.45 -16.36 9.95
C SER A 131 2.67 -14.94 10.46
N ASP A 132 3.92 -14.51 10.55
CA ASP A 132 4.31 -13.19 11.08
C ASP A 132 5.49 -12.63 10.28
N ILE A 133 5.48 -11.32 10.03
CA ILE A 133 6.60 -10.55 9.49
C ILE A 133 7.16 -9.70 10.62
N HIS A 134 8.47 -9.80 10.84
CA HIS A 134 9.20 -9.04 11.84
C HIS A 134 10.13 -8.05 11.13
N ILE A 135 10.05 -6.77 11.48
CA ILE A 135 10.96 -5.73 10.99
C ILE A 135 11.63 -5.11 12.21
N GLU A 136 12.93 -5.31 12.33
CA GLU A 136 13.70 -4.97 13.53
C GLU A 136 14.84 -4.01 13.18
N PRO A 137 14.99 -2.90 13.93
CA PRO A 137 16.18 -2.07 13.85
C PRO A 137 17.35 -2.66 14.65
N PHE A 138 18.52 -2.69 14.04
CA PHE A 138 19.81 -2.90 14.68
C PHE A 138 20.66 -1.63 14.57
N GLU A 139 21.87 -1.66 15.10
CA GLU A 139 22.80 -0.52 15.10
C GLU A 139 23.11 -0.03 13.68
N SER A 140 23.49 -0.95 12.79
CA SER A 140 23.95 -0.63 11.42
C SER A 140 23.04 -1.13 10.30
N THR A 141 21.99 -1.90 10.62
CA THR A 141 21.10 -2.50 9.62
C THR A 141 19.66 -2.52 10.12
N SER A 142 18.71 -2.64 9.21
CA SER A 142 17.40 -3.23 9.54
C SER A 142 17.42 -4.71 9.20
N LEU A 143 16.66 -5.52 9.92
CA LEU A 143 16.48 -6.94 9.64
C LEU A 143 15.00 -7.24 9.46
N VAL A 144 14.66 -7.90 8.36
CA VAL A 144 13.32 -8.43 8.11
C VAL A 144 13.35 -9.95 8.22
N ARG A 145 12.48 -10.51 9.05
CA ARG A 145 12.35 -11.95 9.27
C ARG A 145 10.92 -12.41 9.08
N PHE A 146 10.74 -13.58 8.49
CA PHE A 146 9.44 -14.23 8.44
C PHE A 146 9.39 -15.37 9.44
N ARG A 147 8.25 -15.53 10.11
CA ARG A 147 7.94 -16.74 10.84
C ARG A 147 7.21 -17.71 9.91
N ILE A 148 7.87 -18.81 9.55
CA ILE A 148 7.32 -19.86 8.70
C ILE A 148 7.35 -21.14 9.51
N ASP A 149 6.19 -21.79 9.67
CA ASP A 149 6.04 -23.02 10.47
C ASP A 149 6.66 -22.91 11.87
N GLY A 150 6.44 -21.77 12.51
CA GLY A 150 6.93 -21.48 13.87
C GLY A 150 8.40 -21.05 13.96
N THR A 151 9.18 -21.18 12.88
CA THR A 151 10.61 -20.84 12.85
C THR A 151 10.83 -19.47 12.21
N LEU A 152 11.72 -18.65 12.80
CA LEU A 152 12.12 -17.37 12.22
C LEU A 152 13.21 -17.57 11.17
N ARG A 153 13.03 -16.97 9.99
CA ARG A 153 14.01 -16.97 8.90
C ARG A 153 14.34 -15.54 8.51
N ASP A 154 15.63 -15.23 8.39
CA ASP A 154 16.11 -13.96 7.86
C ASP A 154 15.80 -13.91 6.36
N VAL A 155 15.06 -12.90 5.95
CA VAL A 155 14.65 -12.73 4.54
C VAL A 155 15.50 -11.66 3.89
N VAL A 156 15.62 -10.52 4.57
CA VAL A 156 16.39 -9.41 4.00
C VAL A 156 16.92 -8.43 5.05
N ARG A 157 17.99 -7.73 4.68
CA ARG A 157 18.70 -6.77 5.53
C ARG A 157 18.75 -5.39 4.86
N PRO A 158 17.69 -4.58 4.98
CA PRO A 158 17.66 -3.24 4.42
C PRO A 158 18.68 -2.33 5.10
N ARG A 159 19.14 -1.31 4.38
CA ARG A 159 20.01 -0.29 4.98
C ARG A 159 19.29 0.42 6.13
N ARG A 160 20.05 0.83 7.15
CA ARG A 160 19.49 1.36 8.40
C ARG A 160 18.64 2.61 8.18
N GLU A 161 18.96 3.41 7.18
CA GLU A 161 18.28 4.66 6.87
C GLU A 161 16.82 4.38 6.51
N LEU A 162 16.55 3.34 5.72
CA LEU A 162 15.21 2.97 5.24
C LEU A 162 14.27 2.51 6.36
N HIS A 163 14.81 2.12 7.51
CA HIS A 163 14.03 1.57 8.61
C HIS A 163 12.93 2.53 9.09
N ALA A 164 13.29 3.80 9.32
CA ALA A 164 12.34 4.79 9.82
C ALA A 164 11.20 5.07 8.82
N ALA A 165 11.53 5.08 7.52
CA ALA A 165 10.56 5.25 6.45
C ALA A 165 9.59 4.07 6.37
N LEU A 166 10.10 2.83 6.52
CA LEU A 166 9.27 1.62 6.57
C LEU A 166 8.28 1.65 7.75
N VAL A 167 8.77 1.96 8.96
CA VAL A 167 7.92 2.07 10.15
C VAL A 167 6.85 3.14 9.95
N SER A 168 7.23 4.34 9.49
CA SER A 168 6.30 5.45 9.24
C SER A 168 5.21 5.05 8.26
N ARG A 169 5.59 4.41 7.14
CA ARG A 169 4.63 3.98 6.13
C ARG A 169 3.69 2.90 6.65
N ILE A 170 4.18 1.94 7.45
CA ILE A 170 3.34 0.92 8.08
C ILE A 170 2.38 1.57 9.09
N LYS A 171 2.83 2.54 9.88
CA LYS A 171 1.96 3.29 10.80
C LYS A 171 0.84 4.02 10.06
N ILE A 172 1.13 4.67 8.94
CA ILE A 172 0.11 5.28 8.07
C ILE A 172 -0.92 4.23 7.61
N MET A 173 -0.45 3.10 7.08
CA MET A 173 -1.33 2.03 6.58
C MET A 173 -2.22 1.44 7.70
N ALA A 174 -1.70 1.38 8.92
CA ALA A 174 -2.37 0.84 10.10
C ALA A 174 -3.16 1.90 10.92
N GLN A 175 -3.19 3.16 10.48
CA GLN A 175 -3.82 4.29 11.16
C GLN A 175 -3.26 4.56 12.57
N LEU A 176 -1.95 4.42 12.74
CA LEU A 176 -1.22 4.66 13.98
C LEU A 176 -0.61 6.07 14.01
N ASP A 177 -0.27 6.54 15.21
CA ASP A 177 0.41 7.82 15.38
C ASP A 177 1.88 7.71 14.96
N ILE A 178 2.25 8.48 13.93
CA ILE A 178 3.59 8.52 13.33
C ILE A 178 4.58 9.29 14.22
N VAL A 179 4.08 10.23 15.03
CA VAL A 179 4.88 11.08 15.92
C VAL A 179 5.23 10.33 17.20
N GLU A 180 4.30 9.55 17.75
CA GLU A 180 4.56 8.76 18.96
C GLU A 180 5.43 7.53 18.64
N ARG A 181 6.56 7.40 19.35
CA ARG A 181 7.56 6.33 19.15
C ARG A 181 8.04 5.69 20.46
N ARG A 182 7.56 6.17 21.61
CA ARG A 182 8.01 5.78 22.95
C ARG A 182 7.09 4.74 23.59
N MET A 183 5.90 4.55 23.04
CA MET A 183 4.89 3.62 23.54
C MET A 183 4.56 2.57 22.47
N PRO A 184 4.27 1.32 22.86
CA PRO A 184 3.74 0.34 21.92
C PRO A 184 2.42 0.80 21.31
N GLN A 185 2.18 0.44 20.05
CA GLN A 185 0.94 0.75 19.33
C GLN A 185 0.45 -0.48 18.57
N ASP A 186 -0.87 -0.66 18.51
CA ASP A 186 -1.51 -1.77 17.81
C ASP A 186 -2.51 -1.25 16.78
N GLY A 187 -2.51 -1.84 15.60
CA GLY A 187 -3.34 -1.43 14.47
C GLY A 187 -3.70 -2.58 13.55
N ARG A 188 -4.46 -2.25 12.51
CA ARG A 188 -4.95 -3.23 11.53
C ARG A 188 -4.81 -2.69 10.12
N ILE A 189 -4.35 -3.52 9.20
CA ILE A 189 -4.29 -3.20 7.77
C ILE A 189 -5.16 -4.21 7.02
N VAL A 190 -6.20 -3.71 6.36
CA VAL A 190 -6.98 -4.52 5.40
C VAL A 190 -6.30 -4.43 4.04
N PHE A 191 -5.47 -5.42 3.73
CA PHE A 191 -4.55 -5.37 2.59
C PHE A 191 -5.22 -5.48 1.21
N LYS A 192 -6.51 -5.85 1.17
CA LYS A 192 -7.33 -5.85 -0.05
C LYS A 192 -7.30 -4.50 -0.79
N LYS A 193 -7.13 -3.39 -0.06
CA LYS A 193 -7.05 -2.03 -0.64
C LYS A 193 -5.70 -1.72 -1.30
N PHE A 194 -4.65 -2.49 -0.97
CA PHE A 194 -3.27 -2.20 -1.35
C PHE A 194 -2.67 -3.27 -2.28
N SER A 195 -3.38 -4.38 -2.52
CA SER A 195 -2.95 -5.45 -3.43
C SER A 195 -3.64 -5.38 -4.80
N PRO A 196 -2.88 -5.27 -5.90
CA PRO A 196 -3.43 -5.34 -7.26
C PRO A 196 -4.01 -6.73 -7.62
N LYS A 197 -3.58 -7.81 -6.95
CA LYS A 197 -4.02 -9.20 -7.21
C LYS A 197 -5.19 -9.66 -6.32
N GLY A 198 -5.79 -8.76 -5.53
CA GLY A 198 -6.94 -9.12 -4.68
C GLY A 198 -6.59 -10.07 -3.53
N LEU A 199 -5.36 -10.01 -3.02
CA LEU A 199 -4.99 -10.65 -1.75
C LEU A 199 -5.88 -10.08 -0.63
N ASP A 200 -6.88 -10.85 -0.19
CA ASP A 200 -7.73 -10.51 0.96
C ASP A 200 -7.05 -10.95 2.26
N ILE A 201 -5.91 -10.30 2.53
CA ILE A 201 -5.15 -10.50 3.75
C ILE A 201 -5.55 -9.43 4.75
N ASP A 202 -5.78 -9.87 5.98
CA ASP A 202 -5.90 -8.98 7.12
C ASP A 202 -4.62 -9.03 7.94
N LEU A 203 -4.04 -7.87 8.21
CA LEU A 203 -2.82 -7.78 9.00
C LEU A 203 -3.14 -7.15 10.35
N ARG A 204 -2.66 -7.78 11.42
CA ARG A 204 -2.56 -7.12 12.72
C ARG A 204 -1.15 -6.61 12.88
N VAL A 205 -1.01 -5.32 13.16
CA VAL A 205 0.27 -4.64 13.25
C VAL A 205 0.50 -4.24 14.70
N ALA A 206 1.68 -4.52 15.23
CA ALA A 206 2.14 -4.02 16.50
C ALA A 206 3.48 -3.33 16.31
N THR A 207 3.65 -2.14 16.90
CA THR A 207 4.92 -1.44 16.99
C THR A 207 5.38 -1.38 18.44
N ALA A 208 6.68 -1.43 18.68
CA ALA A 208 7.25 -1.30 20.02
C ALA A 208 8.59 -0.55 19.98
N PRO A 209 8.88 0.32 20.95
CA PRO A 209 10.16 1.01 21.04
C PRO A 209 11.32 0.01 21.28
N MET A 210 12.44 0.24 20.61
CA MET A 210 13.72 -0.44 20.82
C MET A 210 14.88 0.58 20.80
N ASN A 211 16.08 0.16 21.21
CA ASN A 211 17.25 1.05 21.31
C ASN A 211 17.57 1.83 20.03
N HIS A 212 17.36 1.19 18.86
CA HIS A 212 17.74 1.75 17.57
C HIS A 212 16.55 2.15 16.70
N GLY A 213 15.35 2.28 17.25
CA GLY A 213 14.14 2.62 16.48
C GLY A 213 12.92 1.87 17.00
N GLU A 214 11.95 1.60 16.12
CA GLU A 214 10.75 0.84 16.50
C GLU A 214 10.75 -0.52 15.82
N LYS A 215 10.55 -1.57 16.60
CA LYS A 215 10.26 -2.88 16.05
C LYS A 215 8.82 -2.90 15.57
N VAL A 216 8.60 -3.50 14.40
CA VAL A 216 7.27 -3.75 13.86
C VAL A 216 7.07 -5.25 13.71
N VAL A 217 5.91 -5.73 14.14
CA VAL A 217 5.46 -7.11 13.89
C VAL A 217 4.11 -7.04 13.19
N MET A 218 3.99 -7.74 12.06
CA MET A 218 2.75 -7.86 11.31
C MET A 218 2.33 -9.33 11.28
N ARG A 219 1.22 -9.66 11.94
CA ARG A 219 0.61 -10.99 11.86
C ARG A 219 -0.30 -11.08 10.64
N ILE A 220 -0.06 -12.09 9.82
CA ILE A 220 -0.83 -12.37 8.61
C ILE A 220 -2.02 -13.25 8.99
N LEU A 221 -3.23 -12.73 8.79
CA LEU A 221 -4.47 -13.48 8.95
C LEU A 221 -5.08 -13.72 7.58
N ASP A 222 -4.98 -14.97 7.11
CA ASP A 222 -5.67 -15.42 5.90
C ASP A 222 -7.13 -15.71 6.24
N LYS A 223 -8.04 -14.85 5.78
CA LYS A 223 -9.48 -15.02 5.99
C LYS A 223 -10.05 -16.29 5.34
N ARG A 224 -9.35 -16.88 4.37
CA ARG A 224 -9.81 -18.09 3.67
C ARG A 224 -9.51 -19.36 4.44
N LYS A 225 -8.45 -19.39 5.26
CA LYS A 225 -8.04 -20.58 6.03
C LYS A 225 -8.84 -20.81 7.33
N ALA A 226 -9.58 -19.80 7.81
CA ALA A 226 -10.10 -19.78 9.18
C ALA A 226 -11.52 -20.36 9.37
N VAL A 227 -12.15 -20.95 8.35
CA VAL A 227 -13.48 -21.58 8.51
C VAL A 227 -13.35 -23.08 8.33
N LEU A 228 -12.98 -23.78 9.41
CA LEU A 228 -13.18 -25.22 9.49
C LEU A 228 -14.68 -25.49 9.61
N PRO A 229 -15.30 -26.27 8.72
CA PRO A 229 -16.70 -26.63 8.86
C PRO A 229 -16.88 -27.45 10.15
N LEU A 230 -18.04 -27.30 10.79
CA LEU A 230 -18.33 -27.94 12.09
C LEU A 230 -18.10 -29.46 12.06
N THR A 231 -18.29 -30.07 10.90
CA THR A 231 -18.09 -31.50 10.63
C THR A 231 -16.64 -31.95 10.76
N GLU A 232 -15.66 -31.06 10.53
CA GLU A 232 -14.23 -31.37 10.60
C GLU A 232 -13.64 -31.17 12.00
N LEU A 233 -14.43 -30.64 12.94
CA LEU A 233 -14.02 -30.44 14.34
C LEU A 233 -14.10 -31.70 15.21
N GLY A 234 -14.45 -32.85 14.63
CA GLY A 234 -14.49 -34.13 15.33
C GLY A 234 -15.72 -34.35 16.23
N PHE A 235 -16.78 -33.57 16.05
CA PHE A 235 -18.03 -33.78 16.77
C PHE A 235 -18.68 -35.11 16.40
N SER A 236 -19.27 -35.78 17.40
CA SER A 236 -20.09 -36.96 17.14
C SER A 236 -21.33 -36.56 16.30
N PRO A 237 -21.88 -37.49 15.49
CA PRO A 237 -23.08 -37.22 14.69
C PRO A 237 -24.28 -36.75 15.52
N ARG A 238 -24.34 -37.15 16.80
CA ARG A 238 -25.38 -36.73 17.74
C ARG A 238 -25.24 -35.26 18.15
N HIS A 239 -24.02 -34.76 18.30
CA HIS A 239 -23.78 -33.35 18.64
C HIS A 239 -23.91 -32.45 17.41
N LEU A 240 -23.51 -32.92 16.23
CA LEU A 240 -23.71 -32.20 14.96
C LEU A 240 -25.19 -31.99 14.60
N LYS A 241 -26.10 -32.86 15.04
CA LYS A 241 -27.55 -32.67 14.80
C LYS A 241 -28.19 -31.58 15.69
N ARG A 242 -27.49 -31.13 16.73
CA ARG A 242 -28.03 -30.21 17.73
C ARG A 242 -27.69 -28.74 17.44
N TYR A 243 -26.74 -28.50 16.55
CA TYR A 243 -26.23 -27.19 16.12
C TYR A 243 -26.26 -27.11 14.60
#